data_AF-A0A2V2T0Z2-F1
#
_entry.id   AF-A0A2V2T0Z2-F1
#
_cell.length_a   1.000
_cell.length_b   1.000
_cell.length_c   1.000
_cell.angle_alpha   90.00
_cell.angle_beta   90.00
_cell.angle_gamma   90.00
#
_symmetry.space_group_name_H-M   'P 1'
#
loop_
_entity.id
_entity.type
_entity.pdbx_description
1 polymer ?
#
loop_
_entity_poly.entity_id
_entity_poly.type
_entity_poly.pdbx_seq_one_letter_code
_entity_poly.pdbx_strand_id
1 'polypeptide(L)'
;MPDYRSKTSTHGRNMAGARALWRATGMKDEDFKKPIIAIANSFTQFVPGHVHLKDLGQLVAREIEKAGGVAKEFNTIAVDDGIAMGHDGMLYSLPSREIIADSV
;
A
#
# COMPACT_ATOMS: atom_id res chain seq x y z
N MET A 1 3.65 24.54 -5.18
CA MET A 1 3.74 23.08 -4.90
C MET A 1 3.50 22.33 -6.20
N PRO A 2 4.21 21.23 -6.47
CA PRO A 2 3.97 20.40 -7.65
C PRO A 2 2.52 19.88 -7.70
N ASP A 3 2.00 19.66 -8.90
CA ASP A 3 0.73 18.95 -9.06
C ASP A 3 0.94 17.44 -8.88
N TYR A 4 0.59 16.95 -7.68
CA TYR A 4 0.66 15.52 -7.37
C TYR A 4 -0.46 14.74 -8.06
N ARG A 5 -0.20 13.47 -8.38
CA ARG A 5 -1.19 12.54 -8.95
C ARG A 5 -2.45 12.41 -8.07
N SER A 6 -2.33 12.59 -6.75
CA SER A 6 -3.45 12.57 -5.81
C SER A 6 -4.51 13.64 -6.11
N LYS A 7 -4.17 14.74 -6.80
CA LYS A 7 -5.15 15.77 -7.18
C LYS A 7 -6.28 15.23 -8.03
N THR A 8 -6.02 14.23 -8.86
CA THR A 8 -7.01 13.60 -9.77
C THR A 8 -8.26 13.11 -9.04
N SER A 9 -8.14 12.60 -7.81
CA SER A 9 -9.27 12.07 -7.02
C SER A 9 -9.65 12.93 -5.82
N THR A 10 -8.88 13.97 -5.51
CA THR A 10 -9.10 14.83 -4.34
C THR A 10 -9.64 16.21 -4.71
N HIS A 11 -9.46 16.69 -5.95
CA HIS A 11 -9.82 18.06 -6.34
C HIS A 11 -10.94 18.13 -7.39
N GLY A 12 -11.59 19.29 -7.46
CA GLY A 12 -12.64 19.57 -8.45
C GLY A 12 -14.03 19.10 -8.03
N ARG A 13 -15.05 19.70 -8.66
CA ARG A 13 -16.47 19.42 -8.38
C ARG A 13 -16.83 17.95 -8.67
N ASN A 14 -16.34 17.40 -9.78
CA ASN A 14 -16.66 16.04 -10.22
C ASN A 14 -16.14 14.95 -9.28
N MET A 15 -15.12 15.24 -8.48
CA MET A 15 -14.52 14.28 -7.54
C MET A 15 -15.11 14.36 -6.12
N ALA A 16 -16.31 14.91 -5.96
CA ALA A 16 -17.00 14.94 -4.67
C ALA A 16 -17.26 13.54 -4.10
N GLY A 17 -17.65 12.58 -4.94
CA GLY A 17 -17.85 11.18 -4.52
C GLY A 17 -16.56 10.51 -4.06
N ALA A 18 -15.46 10.71 -4.80
CA ALA A 18 -14.14 10.20 -4.40
C ALA A 18 -13.70 10.78 -3.04
N ARG A 19 -13.89 12.09 -2.82
CA ARG A 19 -13.62 12.71 -1.51
C ARG A 19 -14.48 12.12 -0.38
N ALA A 20 -15.75 11.77 -0.64
CA ALA A 20 -16.59 11.14 0.37
C ALA A 20 -16.04 9.77 0.79
N LEU A 21 -15.56 8.96 -0.17
CA LEU A 21 -14.90 7.68 0.13
C LEU A 21 -13.58 7.88 0.87
N TRP A 22 -12.77 8.87 0.48
CA TRP A 22 -11.55 9.21 1.21
C TRP A 22 -11.81 9.57 2.68
N ARG A 23 -12.89 10.30 2.96
CA ARG A 23 -13.33 10.60 4.33
C ARG A 23 -13.73 9.35 5.11
N ALA A 24 -14.37 8.38 4.45
CA ALA A 24 -14.67 7.09 5.07
C ALA A 24 -13.40 6.32 5.49
N THR A 25 -12.26 6.58 4.85
CA THR A 25 -10.94 6.06 5.27
C THR A 25 -10.24 6.90 6.35
N GLY A 26 -10.93 7.89 6.93
CA GLY A 26 -10.42 8.76 8.00
C GLY A 26 -9.77 10.07 7.54
N MET A 27 -9.77 10.40 6.25
CA MET A 27 -9.21 11.69 5.79
C MET A 27 -10.08 12.89 6.18
N LYS A 28 -9.43 13.98 6.56
CA LYS A 28 -10.06 15.28 6.90
C LYS A 28 -9.86 16.29 5.77
N ASP A 29 -10.54 17.44 5.87
CA ASP A 29 -10.48 18.52 4.88
C ASP A 29 -9.05 19.01 4.61
N GLU A 30 -8.25 19.08 5.66
CA GLU A 30 -6.85 19.52 5.61
C GLU A 30 -5.96 18.52 4.86
N ASP A 31 -6.33 17.24 4.84
CA ASP A 31 -5.54 16.18 4.22
C ASP A 31 -5.61 16.19 2.70
N PHE A 32 -6.67 16.75 2.11
CA PHE A 32 -6.80 16.83 0.65
C PHE A 32 -5.75 17.74 -0.01
N LYS A 33 -5.04 18.56 0.79
CA LYS A 33 -3.96 19.42 0.32
C LYS A 33 -2.58 18.76 0.38
N LYS A 34 -2.48 17.59 1.04
CA LYS A 34 -1.24 16.85 1.29
C LYS A 34 -0.97 15.83 0.18
N PRO A 35 0.30 15.45 -0.07
CA PRO A 35 0.58 14.29 -0.91
C PRO A 35 0.07 13.01 -0.24
N ILE A 36 -0.53 12.12 -1.04
CA ILE A 36 -0.91 10.78 -0.60
C ILE A 36 0.23 9.84 -0.97
N ILE A 37 0.76 9.13 0.02
CA ILE A 37 1.86 8.17 -0.15
C ILE A 37 1.30 6.77 0.13
N ALA A 38 1.31 5.93 -0.91
CA ALA A 38 0.93 4.54 -0.77
C ALA A 38 2.10 3.72 -0.20
N ILE A 39 1.82 2.85 0.76
CA ILE A 39 2.78 1.89 1.30
C ILE A 39 2.37 0.52 0.76
N ALA A 40 3.12 0.00 -0.21
CA ALA A 40 2.95 -1.35 -0.72
C ALA A 40 3.67 -2.32 0.23
N ASN A 41 2.91 -3.14 0.94
CA ASN A 41 3.44 -4.11 1.89
C ASN A 41 3.18 -5.55 1.41
N SER A 42 4.03 -6.49 1.75
CA SER A 42 3.85 -7.92 1.46
C SER A 42 3.78 -8.74 2.74
N PHE A 43 3.28 -8.13 3.83
CA PHE A 43 3.07 -8.77 5.11
C PHE A 43 2.19 -10.02 4.95
N THR A 44 2.70 -11.13 5.47
CA THR A 44 1.97 -12.38 5.56
C THR A 44 2.55 -13.22 6.70
N GLN A 45 1.73 -14.08 7.27
CA GLN A 45 2.17 -15.06 8.27
C GLN A 45 2.75 -16.33 7.64
N PHE A 46 2.67 -16.48 6.31
CA PHE A 46 3.19 -17.65 5.60
C PHE A 46 4.70 -17.59 5.32
N VAL A 47 5.29 -16.39 5.32
CA VAL A 47 6.72 -16.20 5.05
C VAL A 47 7.37 -15.63 6.33
N PRO A 48 8.25 -16.37 7.04
CA PRO A 48 8.89 -15.89 8.28
C PRO A 48 9.61 -14.56 8.09
N GLY A 49 10.23 -14.35 6.92
CA GLY A 49 10.87 -13.10 6.54
C GLY A 49 9.92 -11.92 6.34
N HIS A 50 8.60 -12.11 6.33
CA HIS A 50 7.62 -11.05 6.07
C HIS A 50 6.72 -10.74 7.27
N VAL A 51 6.74 -11.55 8.34
CA VAL A 51 5.85 -11.37 9.50
C VAL A 51 6.05 -10.00 10.16
N HIS A 52 7.30 -9.54 10.23
CA HIS A 52 7.65 -8.25 10.84
C HIS A 52 7.22 -7.04 10.01
N LEU A 53 6.83 -7.23 8.75
CA LEU A 53 6.45 -6.12 7.88
C LEU A 53 5.15 -5.44 8.33
N LYS A 54 4.30 -6.11 9.11
CA LYS A 54 3.12 -5.49 9.72
C LYS A 54 3.49 -4.27 10.56
N ASP A 55 4.46 -4.43 11.45
CA ASP A 55 4.87 -3.35 12.36
C ASP A 55 5.72 -2.30 11.64
N LEU A 56 6.50 -2.73 10.63
CA LEU A 56 7.28 -1.84 9.78
C LEU A 56 6.39 -0.92 8.93
N GLY A 57 5.33 -1.45 8.30
CA GLY A 57 4.38 -0.66 7.52
C GLY A 57 3.73 0.45 8.35
N GLN A 58 3.35 0.13 9.58
CA GLN A 58 2.81 1.10 10.53
C GLN A 58 3.86 2.12 11.00
N LEU A 59 5.13 1.73 11.14
CA LEU A 59 6.23 2.68 11.41
C LEU A 59 6.39 3.67 10.26
N VAL A 60 6.46 3.18 9.03
CA VAL A 60 6.59 4.03 7.82
C VAL A 60 5.39 4.98 7.70
N ALA A 61 4.17 4.50 7.96
CA ALA A 61 2.96 5.33 7.96
C ALA A 61 3.07 6.52 8.92
N ARG A 62 3.50 6.28 10.17
CA ARG A 62 3.68 7.34 11.17
C ARG A 62 4.72 8.38 10.74
N GLU A 63 5.81 7.96 10.11
CA GLU A 63 6.84 8.90 9.65
C GLU A 63 6.38 9.74 8.45
N ILE A 64 5.60 9.16 7.53
CA ILE A 64 4.95 9.91 6.43
C ILE A 64 4.01 10.97 6.99
N GLU A 65 3.18 10.61 7.97
CA GLU A 65 2.23 11.54 8.60
C GLU A 65 2.95 12.69 9.32
N LYS A 66 4.03 12.38 10.07
CA LYS A 66 4.89 13.40 10.71
C LYS A 66 5.53 14.35 9.70
N ALA A 67 5.89 13.85 8.52
CA ALA A 67 6.44 14.65 7.43
C ALA A 67 5.37 15.47 6.67
N GLY A 68 4.09 15.39 7.08
CA GLY A 68 2.99 16.15 6.49
C GLY A 68 2.34 15.48 5.27
N GLY A 69 2.58 14.19 5.06
CA GLY A 69 1.88 13.37 4.06
C GLY A 69 0.64 12.66 4.62
N VAL A 70 -0.10 12.00 3.73
CA VAL A 70 -1.17 11.06 4.09
C VAL A 70 -0.71 9.67 3.72
N ALA A 71 -0.54 8.80 4.72
CA ALA A 71 -0.15 7.41 4.50
C ALA A 71 -1.38 6.54 4.20
N LYS A 72 -1.28 5.68 3.18
CA LYS A 72 -2.28 4.64 2.88
C LYS A 72 -1.57 3.32 2.57
N GLU A 73 -1.66 2.38 3.49
CA GLU A 73 -1.09 1.05 3.32
C GLU A 73 -2.04 0.12 2.58
N PHE A 74 -1.50 -0.66 1.65
CA PHE A 74 -2.18 -1.79 1.02
C PHE A 74 -1.21 -2.97 0.95
N ASN A 75 -1.74 -4.17 0.66
CA ASN A 75 -0.93 -5.37 0.61
C ASN A 75 -0.90 -6.01 -0.78
N THR A 76 0.25 -6.57 -1.13
CA THR A 76 0.45 -7.54 -2.20
C THR A 76 0.78 -8.92 -1.61
N ILE A 77 0.84 -9.94 -2.45
CA ILE A 77 1.15 -11.31 -2.05
C ILE A 77 2.64 -11.49 -1.74
N ALA A 78 2.96 -12.59 -1.06
CA ALA A 78 4.30 -13.16 -0.97
C ALA A 78 4.20 -14.68 -0.88
N VAL A 79 5.25 -15.36 -1.34
CA VAL A 79 5.40 -16.82 -1.29
C VAL A 79 6.72 -17.15 -0.60
N ASP A 80 6.74 -18.25 0.16
CA ASP A 80 7.96 -18.72 0.80
C ASP A 80 8.59 -19.82 -0.05
N ASP A 81 9.70 -19.50 -0.71
CA ASP A 81 10.44 -20.46 -1.54
C ASP A 81 10.95 -21.65 -0.71
N GLY A 82 11.36 -21.41 0.54
CA GLY A 82 11.87 -22.45 1.43
C GLY A 82 10.80 -23.49 1.77
N ILE A 83 9.57 -23.06 2.02
CA ILE A 83 8.43 -23.95 2.25
C ILE A 83 8.00 -24.63 0.96
N ALA A 84 7.98 -23.92 -0.17
CA ALA A 84 7.53 -24.46 -1.46
C ALA A 84 8.53 -25.43 -2.12
N MET A 85 9.78 -25.47 -1.66
CA MET A 85 10.82 -26.32 -2.24
C MET A 85 10.45 -27.82 -2.16
N GLY A 86 10.60 -28.52 -3.29
CA GLY A 86 10.46 -29.98 -3.35
C GLY A 86 9.06 -30.50 -3.66
N HIS A 87 8.09 -29.62 -3.97
CA HIS A 87 6.75 -30.01 -4.44
C HIS A 87 6.18 -29.00 -5.44
N ASP A 88 4.96 -29.25 -5.93
CA ASP A 88 4.29 -28.46 -6.98
C ASP A 88 4.08 -26.97 -6.64
N GLY A 89 4.28 -26.57 -5.38
CA GLY A 89 4.21 -25.17 -4.95
C GLY A 89 5.29 -24.31 -5.58
N MET A 90 6.47 -24.89 -5.86
CA MET A 90 7.58 -24.17 -6.50
C MET A 90 7.25 -23.68 -7.91
N LEU A 91 6.25 -24.29 -8.58
CA LEU A 91 5.75 -23.84 -9.89
C LEU A 91 5.18 -22.41 -9.84
N TYR A 92 4.83 -21.91 -8.65
CA TYR A 92 4.22 -20.61 -8.43
C TYR A 92 5.17 -19.55 -7.87
N SER A 93 6.42 -19.91 -7.55
CA SER A 93 7.40 -18.97 -6.97
C SER A 93 7.74 -17.83 -7.95
N LEU A 94 8.38 -18.16 -9.10
CA LEU A 94 8.80 -17.14 -10.06
C LEU A 94 7.65 -16.33 -10.65
N PRO A 95 6.48 -16.92 -11.04
CA PRO A 95 5.34 -16.15 -11.51
C PRO A 95 4.77 -15.15 -10.49
N SER A 96 4.97 -15.38 -9.18
CA SER A 96 4.52 -14.44 -8.15
C SER A 96 5.15 -13.05 -8.30
N ARG A 97 6.35 -12.95 -8.89
CA ARG A 97 7.01 -11.67 -9.19
C ARG A 97 6.18 -10.78 -10.10
N GLU A 98 5.60 -11.36 -11.16
CA GLU A 98 4.77 -10.61 -12.10
C GLU A 98 3.45 -10.18 -11.44
N ILE A 99 2.86 -11.05 -10.63
CA ILE A 99 1.64 -10.73 -9.87
C ILE A 99 1.92 -9.58 -8.89
N ILE A 100 3.07 -9.59 -8.21
CA ILE A 100 3.50 -8.49 -7.33
C ILE A 100 3.65 -7.20 -8.14
N ALA A 101 4.33 -7.25 -9.29
CA ALA A 101 4.53 -6.08 -10.14
C ALA A 101 3.19 -5.50 -10.65
N ASP A 102 2.27 -6.35 -11.10
CA ASP A 102 0.95 -5.92 -11.61
C ASP A 102 0.03 -5.39 -10.49
N SER A 103 0.28 -5.78 -9.24
CA SER A 103 -0.54 -5.35 -8.10
C SER A 103 -0.20 -3.96 -7.53
N VAL A 104 0.96 -3.39 -7.91
CA VAL A 104 1.49 -2.11 -7.39
C VAL A 104 1.33 -1.00 -8.43
#